data_AF-A0A497U1R6-F1
#
_entry.id   AF-A0A497U1R6-F1
#
_cell.length_a   1.000
_cell.length_b   1.000
_cell.length_c   1.000
_cell.angle_alpha   90.00
_cell.angle_beta   90.00
_cell.angle_gamma   90.00
#
_symmetry.space_group_name_H-M   'P 1'
#
loop_
_entity.id
_entity.type
_entity.pdbx_description
1 polymer ?
#
loop_
_entity_poly.entity_id
_entity_poly.type
_entity_poly.pdbx_seq_one_letter_code
_entity_poly.pdbx_strand_id
1 'polypeptide(L)'
;MKLLFLLVLLTRNGAGDINASFVNTETLEQCDLKALMLYGIFSTANIDIVESRCIPSQMRFSEFSHASSSNMAHSFYLIHFSDEAVEIQPMPDWRSCMIKQREAGNRKRVYCSSTLQSLLTHEGPESTNP
;
A
#
# COMPACT_ATOMS: atom_id res chain seq x y z
N MET A 1 18.40 -9.09 -6.87
CA MET A 1 17.63 -8.05 -6.16
C MET A 1 17.68 -8.33 -4.67
N LYS A 2 17.91 -7.33 -3.81
CA LYS A 2 17.86 -7.50 -2.35
C LYS A 2 16.39 -7.63 -1.92
N LEU A 3 16.03 -8.73 -1.28
CA LEU A 3 14.71 -8.90 -0.67
C LEU A 3 14.60 -7.89 0.48
N LEU A 4 13.53 -7.10 0.49
CA LEU A 4 13.23 -6.14 1.55
C LEU A 4 11.97 -6.59 2.31
N PHE A 5 11.62 -5.86 3.36
CA PHE A 5 10.32 -5.99 4.01
C PHE A 5 9.46 -4.79 3.66
N LEU A 6 8.20 -5.05 3.35
CA LEU A 6 7.20 -4.05 3.04
C LEU A 6 6.14 -4.07 4.15
N LEU A 7 6.00 -2.95 4.84
CA LEU A 7 4.82 -2.69 5.64
C LEU A 7 3.69 -2.25 4.70
N VAL A 8 2.61 -3.02 4.69
CA VAL A 8 1.34 -2.64 4.07
C VAL A 8 0.39 -2.22 5.16
N LEU A 9 -0.03 -0.96 5.15
CA LEU A 9 -0.90 -0.38 6.18
C LEU A 9 -2.14 0.23 5.53
N LEU A 10 -3.32 -0.26 5.94
CA LEU A 10 -4.61 0.23 5.48
C LEU A 10 -5.27 1.07 6.55
N THR A 11 -5.66 2.28 6.19
CA THR A 11 -6.42 3.18 7.07
C THR A 11 -7.73 3.57 6.40
N ARG A 12 -8.74 3.88 7.21
CA ARG A 12 -10.03 4.40 6.73
C ARG A 12 -10.08 5.91 6.91
N ASN A 13 -10.40 6.63 5.84
CA ASN A 13 -10.58 8.09 5.90
C ASN A 13 -12.01 8.46 6.36
N GLY A 14 -12.28 9.76 6.54
CA GLY A 14 -13.58 10.25 6.99
C GLY A 14 -14.75 10.00 6.02
N ALA A 15 -14.47 9.70 4.76
CA ALA A 15 -15.48 9.30 3.76
C ALA A 15 -15.76 7.78 3.78
N GLY A 16 -14.99 7.01 4.54
CA GLY A 16 -15.07 5.54 4.60
C GLY A 16 -14.20 4.82 3.58
N ASP A 17 -13.48 5.53 2.72
CA ASP A 17 -12.57 4.94 1.75
C ASP A 17 -11.30 4.45 2.43
N ILE A 18 -10.68 3.43 1.82
CA ILE A 18 -9.43 2.85 2.31
C ILE A 18 -8.24 3.55 1.65
N ASN A 19 -7.32 4.06 2.48
CA ASN A 19 -6.02 4.55 2.08
C ASN A 19 -4.96 3.49 2.37
N ALA A 20 -4.05 3.28 1.42
CA ALA A 20 -2.88 2.43 1.58
C ALA A 20 -1.62 3.26 1.83
N SER A 21 -0.80 2.81 2.77
CA SER A 21 0.57 3.28 2.97
C SER A 21 1.53 2.11 2.88
N PHE A 22 2.60 2.32 2.13
CA PHE A 22 3.62 1.32 1.82
C PHE A 22 4.96 1.80 2.37
N VAL A 23 5.57 1.04 3.27
CA VAL A 23 6.87 1.42 3.84
C VAL A 23 7.89 0.31 3.62
N ASN A 24 8.89 0.60 2.79
CA ASN A 24 10.02 -0.30 2.59
C ASN A 24 10.99 -0.23 3.77
N THR A 25 11.45 -1.39 4.24
CA THR A 25 12.39 -1.57 5.35
C THR A 25 13.40 -2.67 5.03
N GLU A 26 14.54 -2.67 5.69
CA GLU A 26 15.59 -3.66 5.40
C GLU A 26 15.37 -5.00 6.09
N THR A 27 14.75 -4.98 7.28
CA THR A 27 14.53 -6.17 8.11
C THR A 27 13.10 -6.23 8.61
N LEU A 28 12.65 -7.44 9.00
CA LEU A 28 11.35 -7.64 9.61
C LEU A 28 11.20 -6.83 10.92
N GLU A 29 12.23 -6.83 11.76
CA GLU A 29 12.24 -6.08 13.02
C GLU A 29 12.03 -4.58 12.80
N GLN A 30 12.69 -3.98 11.80
CA GLN A 30 12.46 -2.58 11.44
C GLN A 30 11.03 -2.33 10.94
N CYS A 31 10.47 -3.29 10.20
CA CYS A 31 9.09 -3.24 9.73
C CYS A 31 8.11 -3.24 10.91
N ASP A 32 8.28 -4.17 11.86
CA ASP A 32 7.42 -4.31 13.03
C ASP A 32 7.50 -3.09 13.95
N LEU A 33 8.70 -2.55 14.19
CA LEU A 33 8.90 -1.31 14.95
C LEU A 33 8.19 -0.13 14.28
N LYS A 34 8.27 -0.01 12.95
CA LYS A 34 7.53 1.03 12.22
C LYS A 34 6.02 0.83 12.30
N ALA A 35 5.54 -0.41 12.21
CA ALA A 35 4.11 -0.72 12.36
C ALA A 35 3.59 -0.29 13.73
N LEU A 36 4.32 -0.59 14.81
CA LEU A 36 3.98 -0.18 16.17
C LEU A 36 3.99 1.35 16.33
N MET A 37 4.99 2.03 15.78
CA MET A 37 5.08 3.48 15.81
C MET A 37 3.89 4.13 15.08
N LEU A 38 3.56 3.66 13.87
CA LEU A 38 2.43 4.18 13.10
C LEU A 38 1.09 3.89 13.76
N TYR A 39 0.95 2.73 14.43
CA TYR A 39 -0.22 2.43 15.25
C TYR A 39 -0.44 3.49 16.33
N GLY A 40 0.60 3.85 17.08
CA GLY A 40 0.51 4.89 18.12
C GLY A 40 0.13 6.26 17.57
N ILE A 41 0.73 6.66 16.44
CA ILE A 41 0.42 7.94 15.77
C ILE A 41 -1.04 7.98 15.31
N PHE A 42 -1.50 6.94 14.59
CA PHE A 42 -2.87 6.91 14.06
C PHE A 42 -3.93 6.75 15.15
N SER A 43 -3.66 5.98 16.20
CA SER A 43 -4.54 5.89 17.36
C SER A 43 -4.73 7.25 18.03
N THR A 44 -3.66 8.02 18.20
CA THR A 44 -3.72 9.38 18.77
C THR A 44 -4.49 10.35 17.86
N ALA A 45 -4.37 10.20 16.55
CA ALA A 45 -5.07 11.00 15.56
C ALA A 45 -6.51 10.52 15.28
N ASN A 46 -6.99 9.49 15.98
CA ASN A 46 -8.28 8.84 15.75
C ASN A 46 -8.49 8.39 14.29
N ILE A 47 -7.43 7.89 13.67
CA ILE A 47 -7.44 7.30 12.33
C ILE A 47 -7.60 5.79 12.49
N ASP A 48 -8.65 5.24 11.88
CA ASP A 48 -8.98 3.82 11.95
C ASP A 48 -8.01 2.99 11.08
N ILE A 49 -7.21 2.13 11.72
CA ILE A 49 -6.36 1.16 11.03
C ILE A 49 -7.20 -0.09 10.76
N VAL A 50 -7.45 -0.34 9.47
CA VAL A 50 -8.25 -1.48 9.02
C VAL A 50 -7.43 -2.76 9.00
N GLU A 51 -6.18 -2.68 8.57
CA GLU A 51 -5.31 -3.84 8.40
C GLU A 51 -3.84 -3.39 8.35
N SER A 52 -2.93 -4.20 8.89
CA SER A 52 -1.49 -3.93 8.83
C SER A 52 -0.70 -5.25 8.75
N ARG A 53 0.27 -5.34 7.84
CA ARG A 53 1.19 -6.49 7.80
C ARG A 53 2.56 -6.14 7.22
N CYS A 54 3.59 -6.70 7.84
CA CYS A 54 4.93 -6.78 7.30
C CYS A 54 5.09 -8.04 6.45
N ILE A 55 5.47 -7.88 5.18
CA ILE A 55 5.70 -8.99 4.24
C ILE A 55 7.09 -8.89 3.61
N PRO A 56 7.77 -10.02 3.33
CA PRO A 56 8.91 -9.99 2.42
C PRO A 56 8.43 -9.56 1.03
N SER A 57 9.12 -8.60 0.41
CA SER A 57 8.71 -8.06 -0.89
C SER A 57 9.89 -7.55 -1.71
N GLN A 58 9.74 -7.64 -3.03
CA GLN A 58 10.60 -6.98 -4.00
C GLN A 58 10.00 -5.65 -4.50
N MET A 59 8.75 -5.36 -4.13
CA MET A 59 8.07 -4.12 -4.51
C MET A 59 8.67 -2.95 -3.74
N ARG A 60 8.93 -1.85 -4.44
CA ARG A 60 9.40 -0.60 -3.84
C ARG A 60 8.41 0.49 -4.18
N PHE A 61 8.03 1.28 -3.19
CA PHE A 61 7.12 2.40 -3.38
C PHE A 61 7.88 3.70 -3.16
N SER A 62 7.44 4.77 -3.83
CA SER A 62 7.94 6.11 -3.55
C SER A 62 7.70 6.49 -2.08
N GLU A 63 8.52 7.38 -1.53
CA GLU A 63 8.31 7.88 -0.18
C GLU A 63 6.95 8.59 -0.06
N PHE A 64 6.42 8.58 1.16
CA PHE A 64 5.17 9.28 1.47
C PHE A 64 5.43 10.80 1.44
N SER A 65 4.72 11.53 0.58
CA SER A 65 4.79 12.99 0.54
C SER A 65 3.62 13.59 1.31
N HIS A 66 3.92 14.43 2.30
CA HIS A 66 2.94 15.27 2.98
C HIS A 66 2.50 16.49 2.15
N ALA A 67 3.19 16.78 1.04
CA ALA A 67 2.87 17.92 0.18
C ALA A 67 1.72 17.57 -0.77
N SER A 68 0.50 17.47 -0.22
CA SER A 68 -0.71 17.29 -1.01
C SER A 68 -1.03 18.57 -1.78
N SER A 69 -0.44 18.73 -2.98
CA SER A 69 -1.09 19.57 -3.98
C SER A 69 -2.33 18.82 -4.49
N SER A 70 -3.42 19.53 -4.77
CA SER A 70 -4.68 18.95 -5.27
C SER A 70 -4.53 18.20 -6.61
N ASN A 71 -3.34 18.23 -7.20
CA ASN A 71 -3.01 17.65 -8.50
C ASN A 71 -2.11 16.40 -8.40
N MET A 72 -1.80 15.90 -7.19
CA MET A 72 -1.05 14.65 -7.08
C MET A 72 -1.92 13.47 -7.55
N ALA A 73 -1.39 12.71 -8.51
CA ALA A 73 -2.07 11.53 -9.01
C ALA A 73 -2.18 10.48 -7.90
N HIS A 74 -3.39 10.00 -7.65
CA HIS A 74 -3.62 8.85 -6.80
C HIS A 74 -3.35 7.57 -7.59
N SER A 75 -2.56 6.68 -7.00
CA SER A 75 -2.46 5.29 -7.45
C SER A 75 -3.52 4.46 -6.73
N PHE A 76 -4.11 3.51 -7.44
CA PHE A 76 -5.16 2.63 -6.92
C PHE A 76 -4.66 1.20 -6.88
N TYR A 77 -4.94 0.50 -5.78
CA TYR A 77 -4.54 -0.89 -5.59
C TYR A 77 -5.69 -1.72 -5.02
N LEU A 78 -5.88 -2.91 -5.57
CA LEU A 78 -6.66 -3.96 -4.94
C LEU A 78 -5.70 -4.79 -4.08
N ILE A 79 -5.93 -4.80 -2.78
CA ILE A 79 -5.09 -5.45 -1.80
C ILE A 79 -5.86 -6.57 -1.13
N HIS A 80 -5.31 -7.78 -1.14
CA HIS A 80 -5.92 -8.95 -0.54
C HIS A 80 -5.00 -9.52 0.53
N PHE A 81 -5.52 -9.62 1.75
CA PHE A 81 -4.82 -10.26 2.87
C PHE A 81 -5.36 -11.68 3.07
N SER A 82 -4.55 -12.68 2.76
CA SER A 82 -4.79 -14.06 3.20
C SER A 82 -4.08 -14.31 4.54
N ASP A 83 -4.16 -15.51 5.10
CA ASP A 83 -3.42 -15.83 6.33
C ASP A 83 -1.90 -15.95 6.09
N GLU A 84 -1.50 -16.24 4.85
CA GLU A 84 -0.10 -16.53 4.48
C GLU A 84 0.57 -15.37 3.73
N ALA A 85 -0.21 -14.59 2.97
CA ALA A 85 0.32 -13.63 2.01
C ALA A 85 -0.51 -12.35 1.94
N VAL A 86 0.09 -11.32 1.32
CA VAL A 86 -0.60 -10.10 0.92
C VAL A 86 -0.35 -9.91 -0.57
N GLU A 87 -1.43 -9.91 -1.34
CA GLU A 87 -1.41 -9.67 -2.76
C GLU A 87 -1.74 -8.21 -3.02
N ILE A 88 -0.94 -7.53 -3.84
CA ILE A 88 -1.11 -6.12 -4.17
C ILE A 88 -1.20 -6.01 -5.69
N GLN A 89 -2.37 -5.65 -6.20
CA GLN A 89 -2.61 -5.52 -7.65
C GLN A 89 -2.86 -4.05 -8.00
N PRO A 90 -2.10 -3.44 -8.93
CA PRO A 90 -2.38 -2.10 -9.43
C PRO A 90 -3.70 -2.09 -10.20
N MET A 91 -4.48 -1.01 -10.03
CA MET A 91 -5.76 -0.81 -10.68
C MET A 91 -5.72 0.49 -11.50
N PRO A 92 -6.37 0.51 -12.68
CA PRO A 92 -6.31 1.67 -13.57
C PRO A 92 -7.03 2.89 -12.99
N ASP A 93 -8.08 2.65 -12.21
CA ASP A 93 -8.91 3.71 -11.62
C ASP A 93 -9.69 3.17 -10.39
N TRP A 94 -10.22 4.10 -9.59
CA TRP A 94 -11.01 3.79 -8.40
C TRP A 94 -12.26 2.94 -8.70
N ARG A 95 -12.96 3.20 -9.81
CA ARG A 95 -14.19 2.48 -10.16
C ARG A 95 -13.90 1.02 -10.49
N SER A 96 -12.88 0.76 -11.29
CA SER A 96 -12.41 -0.58 -11.64
C SER A 96 -11.99 -1.36 -10.40
N CYS A 97 -11.29 -0.69 -9.47
CA CYS A 97 -10.88 -1.24 -8.19
C CYS A 97 -12.08 -1.62 -7.29
N MET A 98 -13.06 -0.73 -7.15
CA MET A 98 -14.29 -0.99 -6.38
C MET A 98 -15.19 -2.07 -7.01
N ILE A 99 -15.19 -2.21 -8.34
CA ILE A 99 -15.84 -3.34 -9.03
C ILE A 99 -15.17 -4.64 -8.61
N LYS A 100 -13.83 -4.72 -8.68
CA LYS A 100 -13.09 -5.92 -8.28
C LYS A 100 -13.27 -6.30 -6.82
N GLN A 101 -13.29 -5.32 -5.91
CA GLN A 101 -13.61 -5.58 -4.51
C GLN A 101 -15.01 -6.19 -4.35
N ARG A 102 -16.02 -5.67 -5.07
CA ARG A 102 -17.38 -6.22 -5.04
C ARG A 102 -17.45 -7.63 -5.64
N GLU A 103 -16.75 -7.88 -6.74
CA GLU A 103 -16.65 -9.20 -7.38
C GLU A 103 -15.98 -10.25 -6.48
N ALA A 104 -15.04 -9.82 -5.61
CA ALA A 104 -14.45 -10.71 -4.61
C ALA A 104 -15.48 -11.23 -3.59
N GLY A 105 -16.66 -10.61 -3.49
CA GLY A 105 -17.80 -11.09 -2.72
C GLY A 105 -17.46 -11.30 -1.25
N ASN A 106 -17.67 -12.53 -0.77
CA ASN A 106 -17.43 -12.92 0.63
C ASN A 106 -15.95 -13.23 0.94
N ARG A 107 -15.02 -13.03 0.00
CA ARG A 107 -13.59 -13.14 0.31
C ARG A 107 -13.25 -12.08 1.35
N LYS A 108 -13.07 -12.53 2.59
CA LYS A 108 -12.73 -11.66 3.71
C LYS A 108 -11.40 -10.99 3.38
N ARG A 109 -11.31 -9.67 3.64
CA ARG A 109 -10.06 -8.89 3.59
C ARG A 109 -9.52 -8.59 2.17
N VAL A 110 -10.42 -8.32 1.23
CA VAL A 110 -10.09 -7.68 -0.05
C VAL A 110 -10.48 -6.20 0.01
N TYR A 111 -9.53 -5.31 -0.26
CA TYR A 111 -9.70 -3.87 -0.12
C TYR A 111 -9.25 -3.16 -1.39
N CYS A 112 -10.16 -2.40 -1.98
CA CYS A 112 -9.82 -1.36 -2.91
C CYS A 112 -9.28 -0.16 -2.12
N SER A 113 -8.10 0.30 -2.50
CA SER A 113 -7.37 1.33 -1.76
C SER A 113 -6.76 2.37 -2.68
N SER A 114 -6.58 3.58 -2.15
CA SER A 114 -5.89 4.67 -2.83
C SER A 114 -4.63 5.07 -2.08
N THR A 115 -3.63 5.58 -2.79
CA THR A 115 -2.39 6.09 -2.20
C THR A 115 -1.77 7.16 -3.08
N LEU A 116 -1.01 8.07 -2.48
CA LEU A 116 -0.16 9.02 -3.22
C LEU A 116 1.19 8.41 -3.62
N GLN A 117 1.47 7.18 -3.18
CA GLN A 117 2.72 6.49 -3.49
C GLN A 117 2.60 5.75 -4.83
N SER A 118 3.64 5.83 -5.62
CA SER A 118 3.75 5.09 -6.88
C SER A 118 4.65 3.87 -6.69
N LEU A 119 4.27 2.76 -7.33
CA LEU A 119 5.14 1.59 -7.45
C LEU A 119 6.34 1.96 -8.33
N LEU A 120 7.54 1.82 -7.79
CA LEU A 120 8.79 2.06 -8.50
C LEU A 120 9.12 0.81 -9.31
N THR A 121 8.89 0.87 -10.62
CA THR A 121 9.40 -0.12 -11.55
C THR A 121 10.91 0.09 -11.70
N HIS A 122 11.70 -0.97 -11.52
CA HIS A 122 13.07 -0.97 -12.02
C HIS A 122 12.98 -0.95 -13.56
N GLU A 123 13.02 0.23 -14.17
CA GLU A 123 13.57 0.33 -15.51
C GLU A 123 15.06 -0.02 -15.38
N GLY A 124 15.44 -1.18 -15.90
CA GLY A 124 16.82 -1.42 -16.27
C GLY A 124 17.25 -0.38 -17.31
N PRO A 125 18.55 -0.14 -17.50
CA PRO A 125 19.02 0.89 -18.42
C PRO A 125 18.41 0.67 -19.80
N GLU A 126 17.77 1.73 -20.31
CA GLU A 126 17.31 1.82 -21.68
C GLU A 126 18.51 1.52 -22.59
N SER A 127 18.46 0.34 -23.22
CA SER A 127 19.35 -0.02 -24.30
C SER A 127 19.05 0.93 -25.47
N THR A 128 19.82 2.00 -25.58
CA THR A 128 19.99 2.72 -26.85
C THR A 128 21.48 2.71 -27.20
N ASN A 129 21.89 1.66 -27.91
CA ASN A 129 22.95 1.74 -28.92
C ASN A 129 22.31 2.20 -30.24
N PRO A 130 23.03 2.98 -31.06
CA PRO A 130 24.14 2.43 -31.84
C PRO A 130 25.52 3.01 -31.54
#